data_AF-A0A3B1D5V2-F1
#
_entry.id   AF-A0A3B1D5V2-F1
#
_cell.length_a   1.000
_cell.length_b   1.000
_cell.length_c   1.000
_cell.angle_alpha   90.00
_cell.angle_beta   90.00
_cell.angle_gamma   90.00
#
_symmetry.space_group_name_H-M   'P 1'
#
loop_
_entity.id
_entity.type
_entity.pdbx_description
1 polymer ?
#
loop_
_entity_poly.entity_id
_entity_poly.type
_entity_poly.pdbx_seq_one_letter_code
_entity_poly.pdbx_strand_id
1 'polypeptide(L)' 'MREIILYCTEEGLWAAETIKLPGYTAYGRTEEEAMRRIRDAVTMYFPCGDCKETEGGY' A
#
# COMPACT_ATOMS: atom_id res chain seq x y z
N MET A 1 -5.41 2.55 -6.36
CA MET A 1 -4.64 1.28 -6.25
C MET A 1 -3.46 1.21 -7.25
N ARG A 2 -2.98 2.33 -7.82
CA ARG A 2 -2.04 2.31 -8.95
C ARG A 2 -0.55 2.41 -8.58
N GLU A 3 -0.19 2.48 -7.30
CA GLU A 3 1.22 2.64 -6.89
C GLU A 3 1.53 1.76 -5.67
N ILE A 4 1.32 0.44 -5.83
CA ILE A 4 1.92 -0.55 -4.93
C ILE A 4 3.10 -1.15 -5.68
N ILE A 5 4.30 -1.02 -5.11
CA ILE A 5 5.52 -1.65 -5.59
C ILE A 5 5.61 -3.00 -4.88
N LEU A 6 5.72 -4.09 -5.63
CA LEU A 6 5.82 -5.45 -5.11
C LEU A 6 7.13 -6.08 -5.61
N TYR A 7 7.91 -6.64 -4.71
CA TYR A 7 9.17 -7.32 -5.03
C TYR A 7 9.48 -8.42 -4.02
N CYS A 8 10.29 -9.39 -4.46
CA CYS A 8 10.81 -10.44 -3.59
C CYS A 8 12.16 -10.00 -3.01
N THR A 9 12.33 -10.22 -1.71
CA THR A 9 13.56 -9.93 -0.97
C THR A 9 14.58 -11.05 -1.12
N GLU A 10 15.84 -10.77 -0.80
CA GLU A 10 16.92 -11.78 -0.83
C GLU A 10 16.68 -12.93 0.17
N GLU A 11 15.86 -12.71 1.20
CA GLU A 11 15.45 -13.71 2.19
C GLU A 11 14.26 -14.58 1.71
N GLY A 12 13.73 -14.33 0.50
CA GLY A 12 12.63 -15.08 -0.08
C GLY A 12 11.23 -14.64 0.41
N LEU A 13 11.13 -13.47 1.06
CA LEU A 13 9.85 -12.86 1.45
C LEU A 13 9.39 -11.87 0.40
N TRP A 14 8.08 -11.72 0.25
CA TRP A 14 7.46 -10.69 -0.59
C TRP A 14 7.29 -9.39 0.18
N ALA A 15 7.74 -8.28 -0.38
CA ALA A 15 7.62 -6.94 0.17
C ALA A 15 6.73 -6.08 -0.73
N ALA A 16 5.76 -5.40 -0.12
CA ALA A 16 4.83 -4.51 -0.79
C ALA A 16 4.90 -3.10 -0.17
N GLU A 17 5.14 -2.09 -0.99
CA GLU A 17 5.31 -0.70 -0.58
C GLU A 17 4.38 0.21 -1.36
N THR A 18 4.01 1.36 -0.81
CA THR A 18 3.18 2.33 -1.51
C THR A 18 3.59 3.75 -1.19
N ILE A 19 3.54 4.63 -2.19
CA ILE A 19 3.81 6.06 -2.01
C ILE A 19 2.82 6.73 -1.04
N LYS A 20 1.64 6.13 -0.84
CA LYS A 20 0.65 6.62 0.14
C LYS A 20 1.09 6.47 1.58
N LEU A 21 1.93 5.48 1.88
CA LEU A 21 2.46 5.21 3.20
C LEU A 21 3.99 5.17 3.11
N PRO A 22 4.64 6.32 2.92
CA PRO A 22 6.09 6.37 2.81
C PRO A 22 6.73 5.83 4.10
N GLY A 23 7.67 4.90 3.96
CA GLY A 23 8.33 4.23 5.08
C GLY A 23 7.57 3.04 5.67
N TYR A 24 6.42 2.66 5.11
CA TYR A 24 5.72 1.44 5.47
C TYR A 24 5.89 0.37 4.38
N THR A 25 6.47 -0.76 4.77
CA THR A 25 6.66 -1.94 3.91
C THR A 25 5.92 -3.11 4.51
N ALA A 26 5.02 -3.72 3.75
CA ALA A 26 4.30 -4.92 4.16
C ALA A 26 5.01 -6.16 3.65
N TYR A 27 5.40 -7.06 4.55
CA TYR A 27 6.02 -8.34 4.20
C TYR A 27 5.01 -9.48 4.19
N GLY A 28 5.20 -10.47 3.33
CA GLY A 28 4.39 -11.69 3.24
C GLY A 28 5.23 -12.89 2.78
N ARG A 29 4.78 -14.10 3.07
CA ARG A 29 5.42 -15.32 2.52
C ARG A 29 5.04 -15.56 1.07
N THR A 30 3.94 -14.97 0.62
CA THR A 30 3.48 -14.99 -0.77
C THR A 30 3.14 -13.57 -1.24
N GLU A 31 3.05 -13.38 -2.56
CA GLU A 31 2.62 -12.12 -3.17
C GLU A 31 1.29 -11.65 -2.61
N GLU A 32 0.33 -12.57 -2.51
CA GLU A 32 -1.02 -12.26 -2.07
C GLU A 32 -1.05 -11.81 -0.61
N GLU A 33 -0.21 -12.41 0.24
CA GLU A 33 -0.13 -12.02 1.65
C GLU A 33 0.45 -10.61 1.82
N ALA A 34 1.54 -10.30 1.13
CA ALA A 34 2.14 -8.96 1.16
C ALA A 34 1.17 -7.92 0.61
N MET A 35 0.50 -8.23 -0.50
CA MET A 35 -0.45 -7.32 -1.13
C MET A 35 -1.74 -7.15 -0.32
N ARG A 36 -2.20 -8.18 0.39
CA ARG A 36 -3.32 -8.06 1.34
C ARG A 36 -2.96 -7.14 2.49
N ARG A 37 -1.78 -7.35 3.12
CA ARG A 37 -1.33 -6.53 4.24
C ARG A 37 -1.20 -5.05 3.91
N ILE A 38 -0.59 -4.70 2.77
CA ILE A 38 -0.46 -3.29 2.38
C ILE A 38 -1.82 -2.64 2.10
N ARG A 39 -2.79 -3.40 1.55
CA ARG A 39 -4.16 -2.90 1.32
C ARG A 39 -4.92 -2.70 2.61
N ASP A 40 -4.80 -3.63 3.56
CA ASP A 40 -5.40 -3.49 4.89
C ASP A 40 -4.81 -2.28 5.61
N ALA A 41 -3.48 -2.08 5.54
CA ALA A 41 -2.82 -0.91 6.10
C ALA A 41 -3.30 0.40 5.46
N VAL A 42 -3.32 0.48 4.12
CA VAL A 42 -3.84 1.67 3.42
C VAL A 42 -5.29 1.94 3.80
N THR A 43 -6.13 0.91 3.93
CA THR A 43 -7.53 1.06 4.34
C THR A 43 -7.65 1.52 5.79
N MET A 44 -6.77 1.06 6.67
CA MET A 44 -6.76 1.45 8.08
C MET A 44 -6.30 2.90 8.28
N TYR A 45 -5.26 3.34 7.55
CA TYR A 45 -4.70 4.69 7.66
C TYR A 45 -5.43 5.73 6.79
N PHE A 46 -6.00 5.30 5.66
CA PHE A 46 -6.76 6.12 4.72
C PHE A 46 -8.16 5.51 4.47
N PRO A 47 -9.02 5.42 5.50
CA PRO A 47 -10.33 4.79 5.38
C PRO A 47 -11.28 5.54 4.44
N CYS A 48 -11.05 6.85 4.26
CA CYS A 48 -11.84 7.71 3.39
C CYS A 48 -11.50 7.54 1.89
N GLY A 49 -10.47 6.75 1.55
CA GLY A 49 -9.89 6.69 0.21
C GLY A 49 -9.12 7.96 -0.17
N ASP A 50 -8.81 8.14 -1.46
CA ASP A 50 -8.44 9.47 -1.97
C ASP A 50 -9.69 10.35 -1.81
N CYS A 51 -9.66 11.30 -0.87
CA CYS A 51 -10.57 12.43 -0.93
C CYS A 51 -10.38 13.03 -2.31
N LYS A 52 -11.35 12.83 -3.21
CA LYS A 52 -11.34 13.55 -4.48
C LYS A 52 -11.24 15.01 -4.12
N GLU A 53 -10.16 15.65 -4.55
CA GLU A 53 -9.99 17.09 -4.45
C GLU A 53 -11.34 17.72 -4.81
N THR A 54 -11.90 18.48 -3.88
CA THR A 54 -13.04 19.33 -4.16
C THR A 54 -12.58 20.31 -5.23
N GLU A 55 -12.85 19.98 -6.50
CA GLU A 55 -12.82 20.95 -7.58
C GLU A 55 -13.78 22.08 -7.19
N GLY A 56 -13.24 23.22 -6.78
CA GLY A 56 -13.99 24.45 -6.54
C GLY A 56 -13.95 24.96 -5.11
N GLY A 57 -12.95 25.78 -4.81
CA GLY A 57 -12.89 26.56 -3.59
C GLY A 57 -12.06 27.83 -3.77
N TYR A 58 -12.53 28.79 -4.58
CA TYR A 58 -12.85 30.19 -4.24
C TYR A 58 -13.16 30.97 -5.53
#